data_AF-A0AAN7G1F2-F1
#
_entry.id   AF-A0AAN7G1F2-F1
#
_cell.length_a   1.000
_cell.length_b   1.000
_cell.length_c   1.000
_cell.angle_alpha   90.00
_cell.angle_beta   90.00
_cell.angle_gamma   90.00
#
_symmetry.space_group_name_H-M   'P 1'
#
loop_
_entity.id
_entity.type
_entity.pdbx_description
1 polymer ?
#
loop_
_entity_poly.entity_id
_entity_poly.type
_entity_poly.pdbx_seq_one_letter_code
_entity_poly.pdbx_strand_id
1 'polypeptide(L)'
;MHLLHFFMKKIKEFQLLDLIDTYNEDMQLHGAEVVNMMRVAAWCLQHDFKKRPSMSMVVKVLEGDVNVEFDLDYYFLNPTLPSMGTGVDNQEEHLVVVTPLSPSILSGPR
;
A
#
# COMPACT_ATOMS: atom_id res chain seq x y z
N MET A 1 -20.41 -0.86 -0.75
CA MET A 1 -19.33 -0.31 -1.60
C MET A 1 -18.12 -0.08 -0.71
N HIS A 2 -16.99 -0.77 -0.95
CA HIS A 2 -15.77 -0.59 -0.16
C HIS A 2 -14.87 0.44 -0.86
N LEU A 3 -14.68 1.62 -0.26
CA LEU A 3 -13.99 2.76 -0.89
C LEU A 3 -12.61 2.38 -1.42
N LEU A 4 -11.84 1.60 -0.65
CA LEU A 4 -10.53 1.11 -1.06
C LEU A 4 -10.59 0.24 -2.32
N HIS A 5 -11.62 -0.59 -2.48
CA HIS A 5 -11.76 -1.42 -3.67
C HIS A 5 -12.02 -0.57 -4.92
N PHE A 6 -12.90 0.42 -4.79
CA PHE A 6 -13.17 1.37 -5.88
C PHE A 6 -11.94 2.20 -6.25
N PHE A 7 -11.21 2.71 -5.25
CA PHE A 7 -9.94 3.42 -5.44
C PHE A 7 -8.92 2.57 -6.20
N MET A 8 -8.71 1.33 -5.76
CA MET A 8 -7.76 0.41 -6.40
C MET A 8 -8.19 0.04 -7.84
N LYS A 9 -9.50 -0.08 -8.09
CA LYS A 9 -10.01 -0.26 -9.46
C LYS A 9 -9.65 0.93 -10.35
N LYS A 10 -9.88 2.16 -9.87
CA LYS A 10 -9.57 3.38 -10.63
C LYS A 10 -8.07 3.58 -10.90
N ILE A 11 -7.21 3.13 -10.00
CA ILE A 11 -5.75 3.11 -10.24
C ILE A 11 -5.41 2.19 -11.41
N LYS A 12 -5.93 0.95 -11.42
CA LYS A 12 -5.68 -0.04 -12.50
C LYS A 12 -6.19 0.43 -13.86
N GLU A 13 -7.28 1.19 -13.87
CA GLU A 13 -7.87 1.77 -15.07
C GLU A 13 -7.16 3.07 -15.51
N PHE A 14 -6.14 3.54 -14.78
CA PHE A 14 -5.48 4.85 -14.99
C PHE A 14 -6.46 6.05 -14.95
N GLN A 15 -7.55 5.91 -14.20
CA GLN A 15 -8.67 6.86 -14.10
C GLN A 15 -8.68 7.59 -12.74
N LEU A 16 -7.50 7.92 -12.21
CA LEU A 16 -7.39 8.63 -10.92
C LEU A 16 -7.97 10.05 -10.96
N LEU A 17 -7.99 10.70 -12.13
CA LEU A 17 -8.58 12.02 -12.29
C LEU A 17 -10.08 12.04 -11.95
N ASP A 18 -10.79 10.93 -12.19
CA ASP A 18 -12.22 10.78 -11.86
C ASP A 18 -12.51 10.83 -10.35
N LEU A 19 -11.48 10.72 -9.52
CA LEU A 19 -11.57 10.74 -8.06
C LEU A 19 -11.29 12.12 -7.47
N ILE A 20 -10.89 13.10 -8.29
CA ILE A 20 -10.66 14.47 -7.84
C ILE A 20 -12.01 15.11 -7.54
N ASP A 21 -12.14 15.70 -6.34
CA ASP A 21 -13.35 16.39 -5.93
C ASP A 21 -13.66 17.56 -6.89
N THR A 22 -14.81 17.48 -7.55
CA THR A 22 -15.28 18.49 -8.52
C THR A 22 -15.68 19.81 -7.87
N TYR A 23 -15.92 19.82 -6.56
CA TYR A 23 -16.31 21.00 -5.81
C TYR A 23 -15.12 21.73 -5.16
N ASN A 24 -13.92 21.20 -5.29
CA ASN A 24 -12.71 21.80 -4.76
C ASN A 24 -11.87 22.38 -5.91
N GLU A 25 -11.94 23.71 -6.08
CA GLU A 25 -11.23 24.43 -7.15
C GLU A 25 -9.71 24.22 -7.11
N ASP A 26 -9.13 24.16 -5.91
CA ASP A 26 -7.69 23.95 -5.69
C ASP A 26 -7.27 22.56 -6.17
N MET A 27 -8.03 21.53 -5.81
CA MET A 27 -7.79 20.16 -6.28
C MET A 27 -7.96 20.02 -7.80
N GLN A 28 -8.89 20.75 -8.40
CA GLN A 28 -9.07 20.78 -9.86
C GLN A 28 -7.89 21.47 -10.56
N LEU A 29 -7.42 22.59 -10.02
CA LEU A 29 -6.28 23.34 -10.54
C LEU A 29 -4.98 22.53 -10.44
N HIS A 30 -4.79 21.80 -9.34
CA HIS A 30 -3.60 21.01 -9.01
C HIS A 30 -3.78 19.50 -9.25
N GLY A 31 -4.60 19.11 -10.24
CA GLY A 31 -4.99 17.71 -10.41
C GLY A 31 -3.83 16.71 -10.60
N ALA A 32 -2.73 17.13 -11.21
CA ALA A 32 -1.53 16.29 -11.34
C ALA A 32 -0.88 15.98 -9.99
N GLU A 33 -0.82 16.96 -9.09
CA GLU A 33 -0.27 16.81 -7.72
C GLU A 33 -1.20 15.91 -6.88
N VAL A 34 -2.51 16.09 -7.02
CA VAL A 34 -3.52 15.24 -6.38
C VAL A 34 -3.38 13.78 -6.85
N VAL A 35 -3.20 13.54 -8.15
CA VAL A 35 -2.96 12.19 -8.70
C VAL A 35 -1.67 11.60 -8.14
N ASN A 36 -0.60 12.38 -8.01
CA ASN A 36 0.63 11.91 -7.38
C ASN A 36 0.42 11.55 -5.90
N MET A 37 -0.34 12.34 -5.16
CA MET A 37 -0.70 12.03 -3.77
C MET A 37 -1.52 10.73 -3.68
N MET A 38 -2.43 10.49 -4.62
CA MET A 38 -3.16 9.22 -4.71
C MET A 38 -2.21 8.04 -4.99
N ARG A 39 -1.19 8.21 -5.84
CA ARG A 39 -0.17 7.16 -6.07
C ARG A 39 0.65 6.87 -4.81
N VAL A 40 1.04 7.90 -4.05
CA VAL A 40 1.69 7.75 -2.74
C VAL A 40 0.78 6.98 -1.77
N ALA A 41 -0.50 7.35 -1.69
CA ALA A 41 -1.47 6.64 -0.87
C ALA A 41 -1.58 5.17 -1.27
N ALA A 42 -1.62 4.86 -2.57
CA ALA A 42 -1.66 3.50 -3.08
C ALA A 42 -0.40 2.69 -2.70
N TRP A 43 0.78 3.31 -2.73
CA TRP A 43 2.03 2.70 -2.29
C TRP A 43 2.01 2.35 -0.80
N CYS A 44 1.55 3.28 0.03
CA CYS A 44 1.40 3.07 1.48
C CYS A 44 0.36 2.00 1.84
N LEU A 45 -0.67 1.85 1.00
CA LEU A 45 -1.77 0.91 1.22
C LEU A 45 -1.48 -0.51 0.73
N GLN A 46 -0.30 -0.78 0.14
CA GLN A 46 0.07 -2.08 -0.40
C GLN A 46 -0.22 -3.24 0.55
N HIS A 47 -0.76 -4.33 0.01
CA HIS A 47 -1.05 -5.53 0.81
C HIS A 47 0.23 -6.16 1.37
N ASP A 48 1.26 -6.28 0.54
CA ASP A 48 2.59 -6.69 1.00
C ASP A 48 3.25 -5.55 1.79
N PHE A 49 3.35 -5.73 3.10
CA PHE A 49 3.94 -4.74 3.99
C PHE A 49 5.43 -4.49 3.71
N LYS A 50 6.14 -5.42 3.07
CA LYS A 50 7.57 -5.26 2.75
C LYS A 50 7.80 -4.30 1.59
N LYS A 51 6.77 -4.09 0.75
CA LYS A 51 6.82 -3.16 -0.39
C LYS A 51 6.34 -1.74 -0.03
N ARG A 52 5.75 -1.56 1.16
CA ARG A 52 5.34 -0.23 1.65
C ARG A 52 6.56 0.67 1.89
N PRO A 53 6.49 1.96 1.54
CA PRO A 53 7.59 2.89 1.74
C PRO A 53 7.78 3.21 3.23
N SER A 54 9.01 3.56 3.61
CA SER A 54 9.25 4.21 4.90
C SER A 54 8.63 5.62 4.91
N MET A 55 8.30 6.13 6.09
CA MET A 55 7.81 7.52 6.21
C MET A 55 8.81 8.55 5.66
N SER A 56 10.11 8.31 5.81
CA SER A 56 11.14 9.18 5.22
C SER A 56 11.10 9.19 3.70
N MET A 57 10.76 8.07 3.06
CA MET A 57 10.58 8.00 1.60
C MET A 57 9.31 8.74 1.17
N VAL A 58 8.21 8.56 1.90
CA VAL A 58 6.95 9.26 1.64
C VAL A 58 7.15 10.78 1.68
N VAL A 59 7.84 11.30 2.70
CA VAL A 59 8.11 12.74 2.83
C VAL A 59 8.93 13.25 1.64
N LYS A 60 10.03 12.58 1.27
CA LYS A 60 10.84 12.95 0.10
C LYS A 60 10.03 13.01 -1.19
N VAL A 61 9.10 12.07 -1.37
CA VAL A 61 8.23 12.07 -2.55
C VAL A 61 7.26 13.26 -2.53
N LEU A 62 6.68 13.57 -1.37
CA LEU A 62 5.78 14.71 -1.21
C LEU A 62 6.50 16.06 -1.35
N GLU A 63 7.78 16.14 -0.97
CA GLU A 63 8.65 17.31 -1.17
C GLU A 63 9.13 17.45 -2.63
N GLY A 64 8.93 16.42 -3.47
CA GLY A 64 9.34 16.42 -4.87
C GLY A 64 10.79 15.99 -5.11
N ASP A 65 11.50 15.52 -4.09
CA ASP A 65 12.88 15.05 -4.19
C ASP A 65 13.00 13.72 -4.93
N VAL A 66 11.94 12.90 -4.89
CA VAL A 66 11.92 11.53 -5.43
C VAL A 66 10.57 11.26 -6.11
N ASN A 67 10.56 10.52 -7.22
CA ASN A 67 9.32 10.09 -7.87
C ASN A 67 8.72 8.85 -7.18
N VAL A 68 7.41 8.70 -7.26
CA VAL A 68 6.72 7.47 -6.80
C VAL A 68 7.20 6.28 -7.64
N GLU A 69 7.48 5.15 -6.98
CA GLU A 69 7.81 3.91 -7.67
C GLU A 69 6.58 3.41 -8.46
N PHE A 70 6.74 3.21 -9.77
CA PHE A 70 5.61 2.87 -10.67
C PHE A 70 5.32 1.36 -10.71
N ASP A 71 6.24 0.51 -10.23
CA ASP A 71 6.07 -0.94 -10.19
C ASP A 71 5.34 -1.39 -8.92
N LEU A 72 4.21 -0.73 -8.65
CA LEU A 72 3.33 -1.16 -7.59
C LEU A 72 2.59 -2.38 -8.13
N ASP A 73 3.06 -3.55 -7.73
CA ASP A 73 2.35 -4.81 -7.89
C ASP A 73 0.99 -4.72 -7.17
N TYR A 74 -0.04 -4.24 -7.88
CA TYR A 74 -1.38 -4.05 -7.35
C TYR A 74 -2.16 -5.38 -7.20
N TYR A 75 -1.47 -6.44 -6.78
CA TYR A 75 -2.02 -7.74 -6.38
C TYR A 75 -2.66 -7.60 -5.00
N PHE A 76 -3.75 -6.84 -4.93
CA PHE A 76 -4.40 -6.44 -3.68
C PHE A 76 -5.40 -7.43 -3.10
N LEU A 77 -5.70 -8.52 -3.81
CA LEU A 77 -6.54 -9.62 -3.33
C LEU A 77 -6.04 -10.88 -4.03
N ASN A 78 -5.24 -11.71 -3.36
CA ASN A 78 -5.04 -13.06 -3.88
C ASN A 78 -6.41 -13.78 -3.84
N PRO A 79 -6.88 -14.41 -4.93
CA PRO A 79 -7.84 -15.48 -4.78
C PRO A 79 -7.15 -16.57 -3.95
N THR A 80 -7.82 -17.05 -2.91
CA THR A 80 -7.38 -18.20 -2.12
C THR A 80 -6.96 -19.33 -3.07
N LEU A 81 -5.66 -19.62 -3.16
CA LEU A 81 -5.19 -20.81 -3.86
C LEU A 81 -5.50 -22.01 -2.94
N PRO A 82 -6.10 -23.11 -3.44
CA PRO A 82 -6.42 -24.24 -2.59
C PRO A 82 -5.14 -24.81 -1.99
N SER A 83 -5.12 -24.92 -0.66
CA SER A 83 -4.12 -25.71 0.06
C SER A 83 -4.20 -27.15 -0.44
N MET A 84 -3.29 -27.53 -1.33
CA MET A 84 -3.03 -28.93 -1.65
C MET A 84 -2.03 -29.44 -0.61
N GLY A 85 -2.58 -30.02 0.45
CA GLY A 85 -1.82 -30.85 1.38
C GLY A 85 -1.38 -32.15 0.72
N THR A 86 -0.06 -32.35 0.67
CA THR A 86 0.69 -33.61 0.55
C THR A 86 2.15 -33.18 0.77
N GLY A 87 2.84 -33.45 1.88
CA GLY A 87 3.14 -34.78 2.40
C GLY A 87 4.59 -35.14 2.07
N VAL A 88 5.49 -34.90 3.04
CA VAL A 88 6.77 -35.61 3.31
C VAL A 88 8.08 -35.14 2.62
N ASP A 89 9.05 -34.84 3.51
CA ASP A 89 10.52 -34.82 3.46
C ASP A 89 11.37 -33.61 2.97
N ASN A 90 11.79 -32.84 3.98
CA ASN A 90 13.16 -32.36 4.29
C ASN A 90 13.97 -31.59 3.23
N GLN A 91 13.83 -30.26 3.16
CA GLN A 91 14.97 -29.31 3.03
C GLN A 91 14.67 -27.98 3.74
N GLU A 92 15.65 -27.52 4.51
CA GLU A 92 15.75 -26.32 5.38
C GLU A 92 14.72 -25.18 5.17
N GLU A 93 13.72 -25.13 6.06
CA GLU A 93 12.96 -23.93 6.34
C GLU A 93 13.71 -23.08 7.39
N HIS A 94 14.28 -21.94 6.97
CA HIS A 94 14.69 -20.89 7.90
C HIS A 94 13.41 -20.27 8.49
N LEU A 95 12.91 -20.91 9.55
CA LEU A 95 11.87 -20.39 10.44
C LEU A 95 12.38 -19.08 11.03
N VAL A 96 11.99 -17.96 10.42
CA VAL A 96 12.03 -16.67 11.10
C VAL A 96 11.05 -16.80 12.25
N VAL A 97 11.59 -17.08 13.44
CA VAL A 97 10.89 -17.00 14.72
C VAL A 97 10.34 -15.58 14.81
N VAL A 98 9.07 -15.41 14.44
CA VAL A 98 8.32 -14.22 14.80
C VAL A 98 8.07 -14.33 16.28
N THR A 99 8.97 -13.77 17.08
CA THR A 99 8.69 -13.54 18.49
C THR A 99 7.48 -12.61 18.54
N PRO A 100 6.32 -13.02 19.09
CA PRO A 100 5.19 -12.12 19.22
C PRO A 100 5.60 -11.07 20.25
N LEU A 101 5.87 -9.84 19.80
CA LEU A 101 6.10 -8.70 20.68
C LEU A 101 4.82 -8.50 21.49
N SER A 102 4.93 -8.75 22.79
CA SER A 102 3.82 -8.59 23.73
C SER A 102 3.40 -7.12 23.76
N PRO A 103 2.08 -6.82 23.68
CA PRO A 103 1.55 -5.46 23.61
C PRO A 103 1.83 -4.63 24.88
N SER A 104 2.40 -5.25 25.92
CA SER A 104 2.72 -4.66 27.22
C SER A 104 3.80 -3.57 27.18
N ILE A 105 4.60 -3.47 26.11
CA ILE A 105 5.76 -2.56 26.05
C ILE A 105 5.36 -1.12 25.62
N LEU A 106 4.19 -0.94 24.98
CA LEU A 106 3.77 0.37 24.46
C LEU A 106 2.96 1.22 25.46
N SER A 107 2.60 0.67 26.62
CA SER A 107 1.96 1.44 27.70
C SER A 107 3.01 1.90 28.71
N GLY A 108 3.96 2.73 28.26
CA GLY A 108 4.78 3.50 29.19
C GLY A 108 3.93 4.40 30.10
N PRO A 109 4.48 4.90 31.22
CA PRO A 109 3.72 5.65 32.21
C PRO A 109 3.13 6.94 31.62
N ARG A 110 1.89 7.25 32.00
CA ARG A 110 1.25 8.56 31.74
C ARG A 110 1.70 9.59 32.76
#